data_AF-A0A317W2D9-F1
#
_entry.id   AF-A0A317W2D9-F1
#
_cell.length_a   1.000
_cell.length_b   1.000
_cell.length_c   1.000
_cell.angle_alpha   90.00
_cell.angle_beta   90.00
_cell.angle_gamma   90.00
#
_symmetry.space_group_name_H-M   'P 1'
#
loop_
_entity.id
_entity.type
_entity.pdbx_description
1 polymer ?
#
loop_
_entity_poly.entity_id
_entity_poly.type
_entity_poly.pdbx_seq_one_letter_code
_entity_poly.pdbx_strand_id
1 'polypeptide(L)'
;MPDLPSHPSNPTNSTPTSSSSTNTPATMTPPPPKRQKRDEYRKHAAEAASAKPDGETTAIAHVKLPKKKFYRQRAHANPFSDHQLNYPVTPAHMDWASHFPAFVNPDPAQTNLIGTRKLLKDVEVVDIGCGFGGLLVGLAGLLPETLMVGMEIRVSVLDYLTTRIQALRTQQQQKAQSQSQSQPASSTSTPAPTTDADADADTPSEAAPAIPDPTANTALVPGGYQNITAIRSNTMKFFPNFFKKQQLSKIFICFPDPHFKARKHKARIISETLNAEYAYALRPGGLLYTITDVEEYHHWILRHFRDESTVEDEANGAGTVKELFERVSEEELEKDDCVKVMMEATEEGKKVTRNKGNKYVAVFRRKQDPEWA
;
A
#
# COMPACT_ATOMS: atom_id res chain seq x y z
N MET A 1 -66.88 -25.58 -43.89
CA MET A 1 -65.57 -26.23 -43.68
C MET A 1 -64.48 -25.28 -44.16
N PRO A 2 -63.66 -24.70 -43.27
CA PRO A 2 -63.95 -24.11 -41.95
C PRO A 2 -63.53 -22.60 -41.93
N ASP A 3 -64.32 -21.69 -41.38
CA ASP A 3 -64.36 -21.29 -39.95
C ASP A 3 -62.99 -20.92 -39.34
N LEU A 4 -62.71 -19.61 -39.33
CA LEU A 4 -61.67 -18.96 -38.53
C LEU A 4 -62.17 -18.79 -37.09
N PRO A 5 -61.42 -19.22 -36.06
CA PRO A 5 -61.85 -19.07 -34.68
C PRO A 5 -61.58 -17.66 -34.17
N SER A 6 -62.65 -17.03 -33.69
CA SER A 6 -62.65 -15.89 -32.79
C SER A 6 -62.22 -16.34 -31.38
N HIS A 7 -61.28 -15.62 -30.79
CA HIS A 7 -60.88 -15.78 -29.39
C HIS A 7 -60.82 -14.41 -28.70
N PRO A 8 -60.99 -14.36 -27.36
CA PRO A 8 -62.05 -13.55 -26.78
C PRO A 8 -61.54 -12.36 -25.96
N SER A 9 -62.53 -11.53 -25.64
CA SER A 9 -62.58 -10.37 -24.75
C SER A 9 -61.74 -10.45 -23.48
N ASN A 10 -61.06 -9.32 -23.25
CA ASN A 10 -60.26 -8.94 -22.10
C ASN A 10 -61.14 -8.72 -20.85
N PRO A 11 -60.85 -9.36 -19.69
CA PRO A 11 -61.54 -9.03 -18.45
C PRO A 11 -60.82 -7.91 -17.68
N THR A 12 -61.54 -6.79 -17.56
CA THR A 12 -61.73 -5.96 -16.36
C THR A 12 -60.54 -5.62 -15.47
N ASN A 13 -60.24 -4.32 -15.51
CA ASN A 13 -59.50 -3.49 -14.57
C ASN A 13 -60.05 -3.62 -13.13
N SER A 14 -59.23 -4.14 -12.20
CA SER A 14 -59.51 -4.11 -10.76
C SER A 14 -58.51 -3.18 -10.06
N THR A 15 -59.04 -2.08 -9.54
CA THR A 15 -58.41 -1.07 -8.69
C THR A 15 -57.70 -1.70 -7.48
N PRO A 16 -56.45 -1.30 -7.14
CA PRO A 16 -55.82 -1.72 -5.90
C PRO A 16 -56.36 -0.88 -4.73
N THR A 17 -56.99 -1.56 -3.77
CA THR A 17 -57.39 -1.00 -2.49
C THR A 17 -56.16 -0.67 -1.64
N SER A 18 -56.11 0.57 -1.14
CA SER A 18 -55.12 1.07 -0.20
C SER A 18 -55.33 0.45 1.18
N SER A 19 -54.46 -0.48 1.59
CA SER A 19 -54.34 -0.89 2.99
C SER A 19 -53.17 -0.14 3.64
N SER A 20 -53.53 0.77 4.55
CA SER A 20 -52.60 1.51 5.38
C SER A 20 -51.90 0.58 6.37
N SER A 21 -50.70 0.11 6.02
CA SER A 21 -49.79 -0.53 6.96
C SER A 21 -49.04 0.55 7.75
N THR A 22 -49.30 0.60 9.05
CA THR A 22 -48.61 1.43 10.02
C THR A 22 -47.13 1.06 10.05
N ASN A 23 -46.31 1.97 9.54
CA ASN A 23 -44.86 1.83 9.50
C ASN A 23 -44.32 1.98 10.94
N THR A 24 -44.13 0.85 11.62
CA THR A 24 -43.47 0.82 12.94
C THR A 24 -41.97 0.97 12.69
N PRO A 25 -41.27 1.95 13.31
CA PRO A 25 -39.84 2.13 13.08
C PRO A 25 -39.11 0.85 13.52
N ALA A 26 -38.38 0.24 12.59
CA ALA A 26 -37.55 -0.91 12.86
C ALA A 26 -36.61 -0.58 14.04
N THR A 27 -36.77 -1.30 15.14
CA THR A 27 -35.86 -1.25 16.28
C THR A 27 -34.47 -1.69 15.79
N MET A 28 -33.59 -0.70 15.55
CA MET A 28 -32.22 -0.97 15.14
C MET A 28 -31.51 -1.71 16.29
N THR A 29 -31.37 -3.02 16.14
CA THR A 29 -30.61 -3.83 17.08
C THR A 29 -29.16 -3.34 17.08
N PRO A 30 -28.57 -3.02 18.24
CA PRO A 30 -27.21 -2.49 18.28
C PRO A 30 -26.22 -3.51 17.69
N PRO A 31 -25.17 -3.05 16.99
CA PRO A 31 -24.20 -3.96 16.38
C PRO A 31 -23.49 -4.81 17.44
N PRO A 32 -22.96 -6.00 17.08
CA PRO A 32 -22.31 -6.89 18.03
C PRO A 32 -21.19 -6.17 18.83
N PRO A 33 -20.96 -6.51 20.12
CA PRO A 33 -20.01 -5.79 20.98
C PRO A 33 -18.59 -5.66 20.42
N LYS A 34 -18.14 -6.65 19.64
CA LYS A 34 -16.82 -6.60 18.97
C LYS A 34 -16.77 -5.55 17.85
N ARG A 35 -17.90 -5.27 17.18
CA ARG A 35 -18.00 -4.24 16.13
C ARG A 35 -18.06 -2.85 16.77
N GLN A 36 -18.83 -2.68 17.84
CA GLN A 36 -18.89 -1.44 18.62
C GLN A 36 -17.50 -1.00 19.10
N LYS A 37 -16.75 -1.90 19.77
CA LYS A 37 -15.37 -1.61 20.23
C LYS A 37 -14.41 -1.19 19.11
N ARG A 38 -14.62 -1.68 17.89
CA ARG A 38 -13.81 -1.28 16.72
C ARG A 38 -14.20 0.08 16.21
N ASP A 39 -15.48 0.37 16.15
CA ASP A 39 -16.02 1.65 15.69
C ASP A 39 -15.64 2.77 16.65
N GLU A 40 -15.76 2.53 17.96
CA GLU A 40 -15.28 3.41 19.03
C GLU A 40 -13.77 3.68 18.92
N TYR A 41 -12.95 2.63 18.79
CA TYR A 41 -11.50 2.81 18.64
C TYR A 41 -11.15 3.64 17.40
N ARG A 42 -11.81 3.39 16.26
CA ARG A 42 -11.58 4.14 15.02
C ARG A 42 -12.01 5.60 15.14
N LYS A 43 -13.13 5.87 15.82
CA LYS A 43 -13.60 7.23 16.09
C LYS A 43 -12.59 7.99 16.96
N HIS A 44 -12.15 7.41 18.07
CA HIS A 44 -11.13 8.01 18.92
C HIS A 44 -9.79 8.22 18.21
N ALA A 45 -9.37 7.29 17.35
CA ALA A 45 -8.15 7.45 16.57
C ALA A 45 -8.25 8.59 15.54
N ALA A 46 -9.41 8.76 14.89
CA ALA A 46 -9.65 9.84 13.95
C ALA A 46 -9.75 11.21 14.64
N GLU A 47 -10.40 11.27 15.81
CA GLU A 47 -10.45 12.48 16.66
C GLU A 47 -9.04 12.89 17.09
N ALA A 48 -8.23 11.94 17.57
CA ALA A 48 -6.85 12.20 17.97
C ALA A 48 -5.94 12.65 16.81
N ALA A 49 -6.19 12.16 15.59
CA ALA A 49 -5.45 12.59 14.39
C ALA A 49 -5.88 13.99 13.88
N SER A 50 -7.09 14.44 14.23
CA SER A 50 -7.65 15.72 13.78
C SER A 50 -7.48 16.85 14.81
N ALA A 51 -7.14 16.52 16.05
CA ALA A 51 -6.86 17.50 17.10
C ALA A 51 -5.61 18.32 16.74
N LYS A 52 -5.76 19.64 16.60
CA LYS A 52 -4.61 20.56 16.54
C LYS A 52 -3.85 20.49 17.87
N PRO A 53 -2.51 20.59 17.86
CA PRO A 53 -1.79 20.71 19.12
C PRO A 53 -2.15 22.06 19.75
N ASP A 54 -3.02 22.04 20.75
CA ASP A 54 -3.22 23.19 21.61
C ASP A 54 -1.90 23.44 22.35
N GLY A 55 -1.29 24.58 22.04
CA GLY A 55 0.05 24.92 22.47
C GLY A 55 0.12 25.22 23.96
N GLU A 56 0.07 24.21 24.82
CA GLU A 56 0.47 24.32 26.23
C GLU A 56 0.56 22.96 26.93
N THR A 57 1.45 22.06 26.50
CA THR A 57 2.05 21.05 27.40
C THR A 57 3.37 20.53 26.82
N THR A 58 4.48 20.76 27.54
CA THR A 58 5.86 20.35 27.23
C THR A 58 6.12 18.85 27.46
N ALA A 59 5.20 17.98 27.04
CA ALA A 59 5.44 16.55 26.93
C ALA A 59 5.28 16.16 25.46
N ILE A 60 6.34 15.62 24.84
CA ILE A 60 6.27 15.04 23.49
C ILE A 60 5.22 13.93 23.55
N ALA A 61 4.00 14.22 23.09
CA ALA A 61 2.94 13.23 23.04
C ALA A 61 3.38 12.12 22.09
N HIS A 62 3.69 10.94 22.65
CA HIS A 62 4.15 9.80 21.88
C HIS A 62 3.04 9.36 20.93
N VAL A 63 3.16 9.70 19.64
CA VAL A 63 2.19 9.29 18.61
C VAL A 63 2.14 7.77 18.58
N LYS A 64 0.96 7.18 18.84
CA LYS A 64 0.80 5.73 18.89
C LYS A 64 0.45 5.18 17.51
N LEU A 65 1.11 4.08 17.13
CA LEU A 65 0.74 3.36 15.90
C LEU A 65 -0.66 2.74 16.03
N PRO A 66 -1.43 2.68 14.92
CA PRO A 66 -2.74 2.04 14.94
C PRO A 66 -2.61 0.55 15.28
N LYS A 67 -3.64 0.00 15.93
CA LYS A 67 -3.68 -1.41 16.33
C LYS A 67 -4.47 -2.25 15.34
N LYS A 68 -3.79 -3.13 14.60
CA LYS A 68 -4.35 -3.98 13.52
C LYS A 68 -5.65 -4.71 13.90
N LYS A 69 -5.75 -5.19 15.15
CA LYS A 69 -6.91 -5.95 15.63
C LYS A 69 -8.25 -5.21 15.46
N PHE A 70 -8.22 -3.88 15.38
CA PHE A 70 -9.43 -3.07 15.21
C PHE A 70 -9.81 -2.79 13.74
N TYR A 71 -8.93 -3.14 12.80
CA TYR A 71 -9.06 -2.86 11.37
C TYR A 71 -9.24 -4.12 10.51
N ARG A 72 -9.57 -5.26 11.13
CA ARG A 72 -9.70 -6.53 10.41
C ARG A 72 -11.01 -6.60 9.61
N GLN A 73 -10.88 -6.83 8.30
CA GLN A 73 -11.97 -7.21 7.40
C GLN A 73 -11.73 -8.64 6.87
N ARG A 74 -12.75 -9.29 6.30
CA ARG A 74 -12.59 -10.59 5.63
C ARG A 74 -11.49 -10.47 4.55
N ALA A 75 -10.60 -11.46 4.50
CA ALA A 75 -9.44 -11.45 3.59
C ALA A 75 -9.86 -11.42 2.10
N HIS A 76 -10.99 -12.03 1.78
CA HIS A 76 -11.50 -12.16 0.42
C HIS A 76 -12.60 -11.12 0.18
N ALA A 77 -12.21 -9.90 -0.16
CA ALA A 77 -13.13 -9.00 -0.87
C ALA A 77 -13.28 -9.54 -2.30
N ASN A 78 -14.51 -9.62 -2.82
CA ASN A 78 -14.68 -9.96 -4.23
C ASN A 78 -14.27 -8.72 -5.05
N PRO A 79 -13.20 -8.79 -5.87
CA PRO A 79 -12.74 -7.65 -6.64
C PRO A 79 -13.82 -7.09 -7.58
N PHE A 80 -14.83 -7.89 -7.93
CA PHE A 80 -15.88 -7.51 -8.86
C PHE A 80 -17.16 -6.96 -8.19
N SER A 81 -17.32 -7.06 -6.86
CA SER A 81 -18.56 -6.65 -6.18
C SER A 81 -18.54 -5.23 -5.59
N ASP A 82 -17.37 -4.60 -5.54
CA ASP A 82 -17.21 -3.26 -4.98
C ASP A 82 -17.37 -2.23 -6.11
N HIS A 83 -18.51 -1.53 -6.10
CA HIS A 83 -18.89 -0.60 -7.16
C HIS A 83 -18.52 0.85 -6.84
N GLN A 84 -18.06 1.15 -5.61
CA GLN A 84 -17.72 2.50 -5.16
C GLN A 84 -16.20 2.68 -5.10
N LEU A 85 -15.55 2.51 -6.27
CA LEU A 85 -14.13 2.80 -6.46
C LEU A 85 -14.02 3.92 -7.49
N ASN A 86 -13.36 5.02 -7.11
CA ASN A 86 -13.09 6.13 -8.01
C ASN A 86 -11.74 5.88 -8.67
N TYR A 87 -11.73 5.85 -10.00
CA TYR A 87 -10.52 5.75 -10.80
C TYR A 87 -10.29 7.08 -11.52
N PRO A 88 -9.03 7.54 -11.66
CA PRO A 88 -8.74 8.66 -12.53
C PRO A 88 -9.14 8.33 -13.98
N VAL A 89 -9.55 9.34 -14.76
CA VAL A 89 -9.93 9.15 -16.17
C VAL A 89 -8.71 8.72 -16.99
N THR A 90 -7.57 9.36 -16.75
CA THR A 90 -6.27 8.98 -17.31
C THR A 90 -5.19 9.27 -16.26
N PRO A 91 -3.93 8.80 -16.45
CA PRO A 91 -2.84 9.13 -15.53
C PRO A 91 -2.64 10.63 -15.32
N ALA A 92 -2.98 11.46 -16.32
CA ALA A 92 -2.88 12.91 -16.24
C ALA A 92 -3.99 13.58 -15.39
N HIS A 93 -5.00 12.82 -14.98
CA HIS A 93 -6.06 13.24 -14.05
C HIS A 93 -5.83 12.74 -12.63
N MET A 94 -4.77 11.97 -12.36
CA MET A 94 -4.51 11.44 -11.03
C MET A 94 -3.97 12.53 -10.09
N ASP A 95 -4.60 12.68 -8.93
CA ASP A 95 -4.16 13.60 -7.88
C ASP A 95 -3.10 12.94 -6.98
N TRP A 96 -1.84 12.95 -7.41
CA TRP A 96 -0.75 12.45 -6.60
C TRP A 96 -0.33 13.41 -5.46
N ALA A 97 -0.70 14.70 -5.53
CA ALA A 97 -0.31 15.71 -4.55
C ALA A 97 -0.90 15.46 -3.16
N SER A 98 -2.16 15.03 -3.08
CA SER A 98 -2.79 14.67 -1.80
C SER A 98 -2.12 13.48 -1.11
N HIS A 99 -1.45 12.62 -1.88
CA HIS A 99 -0.77 11.42 -1.36
C HIS A 99 0.71 11.66 -0.98
N PHE A 100 1.38 12.58 -1.66
CA PHE A 100 2.80 12.91 -1.48
C PHE A 100 3.03 14.41 -1.25
N PRO A 101 2.51 14.99 -0.15
CA PRO A 101 2.56 16.43 0.09
C PRO A 101 3.99 17.01 0.13
N ALA A 102 4.96 16.22 0.61
CA ALA A 102 6.36 16.62 0.68
C ALA A 102 7.04 16.78 -0.70
N PHE A 103 6.41 16.28 -1.76
CA PHE A 103 6.96 16.28 -3.12
C PHE A 103 6.13 17.10 -4.10
N VAL A 104 5.19 17.92 -3.61
CA VAL A 104 4.40 18.82 -4.44
C VAL A 104 5.30 19.89 -5.05
N ASN A 105 5.17 20.12 -6.35
CA ASN A 105 5.91 21.17 -7.04
C ASN A 105 5.51 22.54 -6.44
N PRO A 106 6.45 23.41 -6.03
CA PRO A 106 6.16 24.69 -5.37
C PRO A 106 5.60 25.78 -6.29
N ASP A 107 5.66 25.63 -7.62
CA ASP A 107 5.03 26.55 -8.59
C ASP A 107 3.51 26.27 -8.75
N PRO A 108 2.61 27.23 -8.42
CA PRO A 108 1.15 27.09 -8.55
C PRO A 108 0.65 26.90 -9.97
N ALA A 109 1.43 27.28 -10.99
CA ALA A 109 1.07 27.05 -12.38
C ALA A 109 1.25 25.58 -12.81
N GLN A 110 2.04 24.80 -12.07
CA GLN A 110 2.29 23.39 -12.40
C GLN A 110 1.16 22.50 -11.90
N THR A 111 0.09 22.40 -12.68
CA THR A 111 -1.09 21.58 -12.39
C THR A 111 -1.29 20.44 -13.40
N ASN A 112 -2.07 19.44 -12.99
CA ASN A 112 -2.55 18.34 -13.83
C ASN A 112 -3.92 18.70 -14.48
N LEU A 113 -4.55 17.76 -15.20
CA LEU A 113 -5.78 18.03 -15.96
C LEU A 113 -7.02 18.31 -15.09
N ILE A 114 -6.97 18.02 -13.79
CA ILE A 114 -8.05 18.34 -12.84
C ILE A 114 -7.71 19.54 -11.96
N GLY A 115 -6.63 20.26 -12.27
CA GLY A 115 -6.20 21.45 -11.55
C GLY A 115 -5.45 21.20 -10.24
N THR A 116 -5.12 19.95 -9.89
CA THR A 116 -4.29 19.68 -8.71
C THR A 116 -2.81 19.83 -9.05
N ARG A 117 -2.00 20.19 -8.05
CA ARG A 117 -0.57 20.46 -8.24
C ARG A 117 0.16 19.19 -8.67
N LYS A 118 1.12 19.32 -9.59
CA LYS A 118 2.01 18.22 -9.98
C LYS A 118 3.02 17.93 -8.88
N LEU A 119 3.55 16.71 -8.86
CA LEU A 119 4.71 16.36 -8.05
C LEU A 119 6.01 16.79 -8.74
N LEU A 120 7.09 16.87 -7.95
CA LEU A 120 8.46 17.08 -8.40
C LEU A 120 9.05 15.84 -9.09
N LYS A 121 8.50 14.66 -8.80
CA LYS A 121 8.91 13.36 -9.37
C LYS A 121 7.71 12.43 -9.46
N ASP A 122 7.77 11.49 -10.40
CA ASP A 122 6.71 10.51 -10.64
C ASP A 122 6.77 9.35 -9.63
N VAL A 123 5.63 8.68 -9.43
CA VAL A 123 5.56 7.40 -8.71
C VAL A 123 6.19 6.31 -9.56
N GLU A 124 7.18 5.59 -9.01
CA GLU A 124 7.91 4.56 -9.76
C GLU A 124 7.71 3.13 -9.22
N VAL A 125 7.20 2.98 -7.99
CA VAL A 125 6.99 1.66 -7.37
C VAL A 125 5.55 1.50 -6.95
N VAL A 126 4.98 0.32 -7.23
CA VAL A 126 3.65 -0.06 -6.76
C VAL A 126 3.69 -1.41 -6.03
N ASP A 127 2.99 -1.48 -4.90
CA ASP A 127 2.71 -2.71 -4.15
C ASP A 127 1.23 -3.07 -4.35
N ILE A 128 0.98 -4.06 -5.21
CA ILE A 128 -0.37 -4.50 -5.59
C ILE A 128 -0.89 -5.46 -4.52
N GLY A 129 -2.02 -5.10 -3.89
CA GLY A 129 -2.57 -5.87 -2.78
C GLY A 129 -1.73 -5.73 -1.51
N CYS A 130 -1.26 -4.51 -1.21
CA CYS A 130 -0.25 -4.23 -0.20
C CYS A 130 -0.60 -4.64 1.24
N GLY A 131 -1.86 -4.97 1.53
CA GLY A 131 -2.32 -5.36 2.86
C GLY A 131 -2.03 -4.27 3.88
N PHE A 132 -1.42 -4.65 5.02
CA PHE A 132 -1.06 -3.70 6.07
C PHE A 132 0.23 -2.90 5.79
N GLY A 133 0.72 -2.93 4.54
CA GLY A 133 1.85 -2.14 4.03
C GLY A 133 3.20 -2.48 4.65
N GLY A 134 3.41 -3.74 5.03
CA GLY A 134 4.68 -4.20 5.58
C GLY A 134 5.85 -3.99 4.61
N LEU A 135 5.63 -4.29 3.32
CA LEU A 135 6.61 -4.07 2.25
C LEU A 135 6.96 -2.59 2.10
N LEU A 136 5.96 -1.72 1.92
CA LEU A 136 6.17 -0.27 1.75
C LEU A 136 7.02 0.32 2.88
N VAL A 137 6.69 -0.03 4.13
CA VAL A 137 7.46 0.43 5.30
C VAL A 137 8.89 -0.11 5.28
N GLY A 138 9.10 -1.36 4.86
CA GLY A 138 10.43 -1.96 4.74
C GLY A 138 11.27 -1.31 3.62
N LEU A 139 10.66 -0.99 2.47
CA LEU A 139 11.33 -0.38 1.33
C LEU A 139 11.58 1.12 1.51
N ALA A 140 10.83 1.81 2.37
CA ALA A 140 10.90 3.27 2.52
C ALA A 140 12.32 3.80 2.76
N GLY A 141 13.07 3.16 3.66
CA GLY A 141 14.45 3.54 3.96
C GLY A 141 15.47 3.03 2.95
N LEU A 142 15.13 1.98 2.19
CA LEU A 142 15.99 1.40 1.14
C LEU A 142 15.94 2.24 -0.15
N LEU A 143 14.77 2.81 -0.46
CA LEU A 143 14.51 3.61 -1.66
C LEU A 143 14.04 5.03 -1.29
N PRO A 144 14.84 5.83 -0.55
CA PRO A 144 14.39 7.10 0.02
C PRO A 144 13.95 8.13 -1.04
N GLU A 145 14.54 8.05 -2.23
CA GLU A 145 14.26 8.98 -3.33
C GLU A 145 13.13 8.51 -4.25
N THR A 146 12.62 7.30 -4.08
CA THR A 146 11.61 6.72 -4.97
C THR A 146 10.24 6.80 -4.36
N LEU A 147 9.27 7.37 -5.06
CA LEU A 147 7.88 7.42 -4.62
C LEU A 147 7.21 6.06 -4.85
N MET A 148 6.56 5.55 -3.81
CA MET A 148 5.95 4.22 -3.80
C MET A 148 4.50 4.25 -3.31
N VAL A 149 3.61 3.53 -3.99
CA VAL A 149 2.19 3.46 -3.64
C VAL A 149 1.75 2.03 -3.39
N GLY A 150 1.07 1.82 -2.25
CA GLY A 150 0.29 0.61 -2.02
C GLY A 150 -1.10 0.71 -2.62
N MET A 151 -1.53 -0.32 -3.35
CA MET A 151 -2.89 -0.42 -3.87
C MET A 151 -3.64 -1.52 -3.12
N GLU A 152 -4.66 -1.15 -2.35
CA GLU A 152 -5.43 -2.11 -1.53
C GLU A 152 -6.94 -1.89 -1.70
N ILE A 153 -7.68 -2.96 -1.91
CA ILE A 153 -9.12 -2.89 -2.17
C ILE A 153 -9.94 -2.75 -0.88
N ARG A 154 -9.45 -3.30 0.24
CA ARG A 154 -10.18 -3.35 1.52
C ARG A 154 -10.05 -2.03 2.27
N VAL A 155 -11.15 -1.28 2.35
CA VAL A 155 -11.26 0.01 3.07
C VAL A 155 -10.65 -0.06 4.47
N SER A 156 -11.04 -1.05 5.28
CA SER A 156 -10.55 -1.10 6.67
C SER A 156 -9.05 -1.36 6.77
N VAL A 157 -8.45 -2.04 5.79
CA VAL A 157 -7.01 -2.31 5.76
C VAL A 157 -6.26 -1.07 5.27
N LEU A 158 -6.82 -0.38 4.27
CA LEU A 158 -6.30 0.90 3.80
C LEU A 158 -6.33 1.95 4.91
N ASP A 159 -7.44 2.10 5.65
CA ASP A 159 -7.56 3.05 6.77
C ASP A 159 -6.43 2.84 7.80
N TYR A 160 -6.14 1.58 8.12
CA TYR A 160 -5.04 1.23 8.99
C TYR A 160 -3.70 1.71 8.43
N LEU A 161 -3.44 1.42 7.15
CA LEU A 161 -2.17 1.71 6.51
C LEU A 161 -1.95 3.22 6.39
N THR A 162 -2.95 3.98 5.96
CA THR A 162 -2.88 5.45 5.90
C THR A 162 -2.58 6.04 7.27
N THR A 163 -3.29 5.59 8.33
CA THR A 163 -3.05 6.03 9.71
C THR A 163 -1.63 5.66 10.17
N ARG A 164 -1.15 4.46 9.80
CA ARG A 164 0.19 3.99 10.14
C ARG A 164 1.28 4.84 9.48
N ILE A 165 1.14 5.15 8.20
CA ILE A 165 2.10 5.97 7.45
C ILE A 165 2.15 7.38 8.05
N GLN A 166 1.01 7.99 8.34
CA GLN A 166 0.94 9.31 8.99
C GLN A 166 1.65 9.29 10.35
N ALA A 167 1.36 8.32 11.21
CA ALA A 167 2.00 8.18 12.51
C ALA A 167 3.53 8.00 12.38
N LEU A 168 3.99 7.19 11.43
CA LEU A 168 5.43 7.01 11.15
C LEU A 168 6.10 8.31 10.70
N ARG A 169 5.48 9.07 9.79
CA ARG A 169 5.98 10.38 9.34
C ARG A 169 6.11 11.35 10.52
N THR A 170 5.10 11.45 11.38
CA THR A 170 5.13 12.33 12.56
C THR A 170 6.20 11.91 13.55
N GLN A 171 6.34 10.62 13.83
CA GLN A 171 7.41 10.11 14.71
C GLN A 171 8.80 10.46 14.18
N GLN A 172 9.04 10.35 12.87
CA GLN A 172 10.32 10.74 12.26
C GLN A 172 10.58 12.24 12.38
N GLN A 173 9.56 13.08 12.18
CA GLN A 173 9.67 14.54 12.34
C GLN A 173 10.01 14.94 13.79
N GLN A 174 9.30 14.38 14.78
CA GLN A 174 9.56 14.63 16.20
C GLN A 174 10.99 14.21 16.59
N LYS A 175 11.45 13.07 16.06
CA LYS A 175 12.80 12.56 16.30
C LYS A 175 13.89 13.45 15.69
N ALA A 176 13.68 13.93 14.46
CA ALA A 176 14.62 14.85 13.80
C ALA A 176 14.73 16.18 14.55
N GLN A 177 13.61 16.74 15.02
CA GLN A 177 13.59 17.96 15.83
C GLN A 177 14.35 17.77 17.15
N SER A 178 14.13 16.65 17.84
CA SER A 178 14.80 16.34 19.12
C SER A 178 16.32 16.18 18.96
N GLN A 179 16.80 15.61 17.84
CA GLN A 179 18.23 15.50 17.54
C GLN A 179 18.87 16.84 17.19
N SER A 180 18.14 17.75 16.53
CA SER A 180 18.64 19.09 16.22
C SER A 180 18.77 20.01 17.43
N GLN A 181 17.97 19.79 18.48
CA GLN A 181 18.00 20.60 19.72
C GLN A 181 19.02 20.13 20.76
N SER A 182 19.58 18.92 20.59
CA SER A 182 20.52 18.31 21.55
C SER A 182 22.00 18.43 21.15
N GLN A 183 22.32 19.09 20.03
CA GLN A 183 23.70 19.47 19.72
C GLN A 183 24.07 20.80 20.40
N PRO A 184 25.13 20.86 21.22
CA PRO A 184 25.57 22.13 21.79
C PRO A 184 26.14 23.01 20.69
N ALA A 185 25.68 24.26 20.63
CA ALA A 185 26.31 25.30 19.83
C ALA A 185 27.78 25.42 20.28
N SER A 186 28.72 25.13 19.39
CA SER A 186 30.14 25.40 19.63
C SER A 186 30.34 26.91 19.70
N SER A 187 30.31 27.48 20.90
CA SER A 187 30.74 28.84 21.15
C SER A 187 32.27 28.89 21.09
N THR A 188 32.76 29.69 20.16
CA THR A 188 34.14 30.14 20.09
C THR A 188 34.49 30.86 21.41
N SER A 189 35.42 30.31 22.21
CA SER A 189 36.00 31.02 23.34
C SER A 189 37.51 31.20 23.15
N THR A 190 37.91 32.48 23.14
CA THR A 190 39.27 32.99 23.25
C THR A 190 39.91 32.54 24.58
N PRO A 191 41.21 32.19 24.65
CA PRO A 191 41.84 31.79 25.91
C PRO A 191 42.59 32.97 26.57
N ALA A 192 42.36 33.20 27.86
CA ALA A 192 43.28 33.91 28.78
C ALA A 192 42.86 33.62 30.25
N PRO A 193 43.74 33.80 31.26
CA PRO A 193 44.49 32.70 31.86
C PRO A 193 44.16 32.43 33.34
N THR A 194 44.73 31.31 33.78
CA THR A 194 44.78 30.66 35.10
C THR A 194 45.01 31.58 36.31
N THR A 195 44.28 31.29 37.39
CA THR A 195 44.75 31.40 38.79
C THR A 195 44.14 30.28 39.64
N ASP A 196 44.98 29.73 40.52
CA ASP A 196 44.79 28.54 41.34
C ASP A 196 43.92 28.71 42.60
N ALA A 197 43.46 27.54 43.06
CA ALA A 197 43.40 27.04 44.44
C ALA A 197 42.19 27.30 45.39
N ASP A 198 41.68 26.13 45.82
CA ASP A 198 41.28 25.70 47.17
C ASP A 198 39.81 25.68 47.64
N ALA A 199 39.36 24.42 47.81
CA ALA A 199 38.74 23.78 48.98
C ALA A 199 37.30 24.12 49.42
N ASP A 200 36.44 23.10 49.32
CA ASP A 200 35.83 22.34 50.44
C ASP A 200 34.33 22.01 50.29
N ALA A 201 33.96 20.90 50.93
CA ALA A 201 32.83 19.98 50.74
C ALA A 201 31.38 20.51 50.87
N ASP A 202 30.41 19.84 50.21
CA ASP A 202 29.34 19.02 50.84
C ASP A 202 28.44 18.33 49.77
N THR A 203 27.81 17.20 50.15
CA THR A 203 27.06 16.20 49.31
C THR A 203 25.52 16.41 49.49
N PRO A 204 24.56 15.62 48.96
CA PRO A 204 24.36 14.89 47.68
C PRO A 204 23.07 15.31 46.92
N SER A 205 22.92 14.97 45.64
CA SER A 205 21.58 14.65 45.10
C SER A 205 21.62 13.71 43.90
N GLU A 206 20.77 12.70 44.03
CA GLU A 206 20.56 11.52 43.23
C GLU A 206 19.86 11.85 41.90
N ALA A 207 20.53 11.62 40.78
CA ALA A 207 19.87 11.46 39.50
C ALA A 207 20.55 10.30 38.76
N ALA A 208 19.94 9.12 38.88
CA ALA A 208 20.32 7.95 38.09
C ALA A 208 20.31 8.33 36.59
N PRO A 209 21.37 8.02 35.82
CA PRO A 209 21.30 8.18 34.38
C PRO A 209 20.22 7.24 33.86
N ALA A 210 19.21 7.81 33.19
CA ALA A 210 18.17 7.05 32.53
C ALA A 210 18.83 6.02 31.61
N ILE A 211 18.63 4.74 31.93
CA ILE A 211 19.07 3.61 31.10
C ILE A 211 18.42 3.80 29.73
N PRO A 212 19.17 3.99 28.64
CA PRO A 212 18.56 4.07 27.32
C PRO A 212 17.94 2.70 27.00
N ASP A 213 16.64 2.69 26.73
CA ASP A 213 15.90 1.52 26.28
C ASP A 213 16.61 0.91 25.05
N PRO A 214 17.18 -0.31 25.16
CA PRO A 214 18.01 -0.90 24.11
C PRO A 214 17.19 -1.42 22.91
N THR A 215 15.87 -1.19 22.86
CA THR A 215 15.00 -1.63 21.75
C THR A 215 14.46 -0.51 20.86
N ALA A 216 14.71 0.75 21.20
CA ALA A 216 14.30 1.88 20.37
C ALA A 216 15.38 2.19 19.33
N ASN A 217 15.22 1.66 18.10
CA ASN A 217 16.11 2.00 16.98
C ASN A 217 16.20 3.53 16.85
N THR A 218 17.35 4.10 17.24
CA THR A 218 17.59 5.53 17.46
C THR A 218 17.98 6.26 16.18
N ALA A 219 18.16 5.54 15.07
CA ALA A 219 18.45 6.12 13.75
C ALA A 219 17.19 6.67 13.05
N LEU A 220 17.33 7.80 12.36
CA LEU A 220 16.31 8.30 11.44
C LEU A 220 16.24 7.38 10.22
N VAL A 221 15.03 7.19 9.68
CA VAL A 221 14.85 6.44 8.44
C VAL A 221 15.03 7.40 7.27
N PRO A 222 15.91 7.09 6.30
CA PRO A 222 16.06 7.90 5.08
C PRO A 222 14.71 8.19 4.42
N GLY A 223 14.48 9.44 4.01
CA GLY A 223 13.21 9.90 3.44
C GLY A 223 12.04 10.04 4.42
N GLY A 224 12.18 9.64 5.70
CA GLY A 224 11.21 9.88 6.77
C GLY A 224 9.80 9.34 6.48
N TYR A 225 9.69 8.28 5.67
CA TYR A 225 8.43 7.72 5.14
C TYR A 225 7.58 8.70 4.31
N GLN A 226 8.14 9.82 3.87
CA GLN A 226 7.42 10.77 3.00
C GLN A 226 7.20 10.19 1.61
N ASN A 227 8.05 9.25 1.19
CA ASN A 227 8.08 8.60 -0.11
C ASN A 227 7.10 7.42 -0.26
N ILE A 228 6.32 7.08 0.77
CA ILE A 228 5.33 5.98 0.70
C ILE A 228 3.91 6.47 0.96
N THR A 229 2.92 5.88 0.27
CA THR A 229 1.50 6.13 0.49
C THR A 229 0.67 4.88 0.18
N ALA A 230 -0.65 4.96 0.35
CA ALA A 230 -1.56 3.91 -0.11
C ALA A 230 -2.87 4.50 -0.64
N ILE A 231 -3.48 3.82 -1.61
CA ILE A 231 -4.74 4.19 -2.23
C ILE A 231 -5.72 3.01 -2.29
N ARG A 232 -7.01 3.33 -2.34
CA ARG A 232 -8.06 2.33 -2.54
C ARG A 232 -8.22 2.05 -4.02
N SER A 233 -7.94 0.83 -4.45
CA SER A 233 -8.12 0.47 -5.86
C SER A 233 -8.31 -1.03 -6.01
N ASN A 234 -9.08 -1.43 -7.03
CA ASN A 234 -9.01 -2.78 -7.57
C ASN A 234 -8.02 -2.76 -8.74
N THR A 235 -6.84 -3.33 -8.54
CA THR A 235 -5.77 -3.37 -9.54
C THR A 235 -6.06 -4.29 -10.73
N MET A 236 -7.11 -5.12 -10.65
CA MET A 236 -7.61 -5.88 -11.80
C MET A 236 -8.46 -5.03 -12.75
N LYS A 237 -8.71 -3.76 -12.43
CA LYS A 237 -9.52 -2.85 -13.23
C LYS A 237 -8.78 -1.53 -13.38
N PHE A 238 -8.61 -1.08 -14.62
CA PHE A 238 -8.11 0.26 -14.93
C PHE A 238 -6.72 0.53 -14.32
N PHE A 239 -5.84 -0.47 -14.25
CA PHE A 239 -4.46 -0.25 -13.79
C PHE A 239 -3.73 0.81 -14.65
N PRO A 240 -3.86 0.82 -16.00
CA PRO A 240 -3.31 1.86 -16.86
C PRO A 240 -3.89 3.27 -16.64
N ASN A 241 -4.98 3.43 -15.88
CA ASN A 241 -5.52 4.75 -15.57
C ASN A 241 -4.68 5.48 -14.52
N PHE A 242 -3.92 4.76 -13.68
CA PHE A 242 -3.09 5.37 -12.63
C PHE A 242 -1.70 5.75 -13.13
N PHE A 243 -1.14 4.99 -14.07
CA PHE A 243 0.26 5.07 -14.47
C PHE A 243 0.39 5.26 -15.98
N LYS A 244 1.27 6.19 -16.40
CA LYS A 244 1.62 6.38 -17.81
C LYS A 244 2.37 5.13 -18.34
N LYS A 245 2.46 5.00 -19.67
CA LYS A 245 3.35 4.03 -20.31
C LYS A 245 4.76 4.17 -19.73
N GLN A 246 5.38 3.06 -19.32
CA GLN A 246 6.76 3.00 -18.81
C GLN A 246 7.06 3.91 -17.60
N GLN A 247 6.06 4.28 -16.80
CA GLN A 247 6.28 5.11 -15.61
C GLN A 247 6.98 4.35 -14.47
N LEU A 248 6.63 3.08 -14.26
CA LEU A 248 7.08 2.30 -13.12
C LEU A 248 8.46 1.69 -13.36
N SER A 249 9.26 1.59 -12.31
CA SER A 249 10.50 0.81 -12.25
C SER A 249 10.32 -0.52 -11.53
N LYS A 250 9.38 -0.63 -10.58
CA LYS A 250 9.09 -1.87 -9.84
C LYS A 250 7.59 -2.09 -9.60
N ILE A 251 7.14 -3.32 -9.76
CA ILE A 251 5.80 -3.79 -9.37
C ILE A 251 5.99 -4.95 -8.40
N PHE A 252 5.33 -4.90 -7.24
CA PHE A 252 5.32 -6.00 -6.27
C PHE A 252 3.94 -6.62 -6.18
N ILE A 253 3.90 -7.95 -6.19
CA ILE A 253 2.69 -8.76 -6.00
C ILE A 253 3.00 -9.81 -4.93
N CYS A 254 2.72 -9.46 -3.67
CA CYS A 254 3.13 -10.26 -2.53
C CYS A 254 1.98 -11.07 -1.94
N PHE A 255 2.14 -12.39 -1.89
CA PHE A 255 1.15 -13.35 -1.36
C PHE A 255 -0.27 -13.15 -1.93
N PRO A 256 -0.42 -13.09 -3.28
CA PRO A 256 -1.73 -12.94 -3.91
C PRO A 256 -2.65 -14.12 -3.59
N ASP A 257 -3.97 -13.89 -3.55
CA ASP A 257 -4.95 -14.96 -3.32
C ASP A 257 -4.87 -16.01 -4.45
N PRO A 258 -4.58 -17.28 -4.13
CA PRO A 258 -4.40 -18.33 -5.13
C PRO A 258 -5.71 -18.78 -5.77
N HIS A 259 -6.87 -18.47 -5.18
CA HIS A 259 -8.19 -18.84 -5.69
C HIS A 259 -8.29 -20.30 -6.18
N PHE A 260 -7.99 -21.27 -5.30
CA PHE A 260 -7.86 -22.71 -5.58
C PHE A 260 -8.98 -23.40 -6.41
N LYS A 261 -10.17 -22.81 -6.52
CA LYS A 261 -11.26 -23.40 -7.28
C LYS A 261 -11.13 -22.98 -8.73
N ALA A 262 -11.07 -23.92 -9.69
CA ALA A 262 -10.95 -23.64 -11.13
C ALA A 262 -11.87 -22.52 -11.65
N ARG A 263 -13.15 -22.56 -11.25
CA ARG A 263 -14.15 -21.53 -11.60
C ARG A 263 -13.81 -20.09 -11.12
N LYS A 264 -12.84 -19.95 -10.22
CA LYS A 264 -12.36 -18.68 -9.65
C LYS A 264 -10.99 -18.26 -10.18
N HIS A 265 -10.36 -19.02 -11.08
CA HIS A 265 -9.04 -18.66 -11.63
C HIS A 265 -9.06 -17.30 -12.36
N LYS A 266 -10.20 -16.87 -12.90
CA LYS A 266 -10.38 -15.52 -13.48
C LYS A 266 -10.20 -14.36 -12.48
N ALA A 267 -10.22 -14.65 -11.18
CA ALA A 267 -9.95 -13.67 -10.13
C ALA A 267 -8.47 -13.61 -9.72
N ARG A 268 -7.59 -14.46 -10.31
CA ARG A 268 -6.15 -14.41 -10.06
C ARG A 268 -5.58 -13.13 -10.66
N ILE A 269 -4.69 -12.49 -9.91
CA ILE A 269 -4.02 -11.24 -10.33
C ILE A 269 -3.00 -11.47 -11.46
N ILE A 270 -2.60 -12.72 -11.67
CA ILE A 270 -1.68 -13.13 -12.72
C ILE A 270 -2.47 -13.78 -13.86
N SER A 271 -2.53 -13.08 -14.98
CA SER A 271 -3.21 -13.47 -16.22
C SER A 271 -2.56 -12.77 -17.41
N GLU A 272 -2.78 -13.26 -18.63
CA GLU A 272 -2.17 -12.66 -19.83
C GLU A 272 -2.52 -11.17 -19.99
N THR A 273 -3.80 -10.82 -19.81
CA THR A 273 -4.27 -9.43 -19.92
C THR A 273 -3.61 -8.52 -18.88
N LEU A 274 -3.60 -8.94 -17.61
CA LEU A 274 -2.99 -8.12 -16.54
C LEU A 274 -1.48 -8.02 -16.71
N ASN A 275 -0.82 -9.10 -17.15
CA ASN A 275 0.61 -9.06 -17.43
C ASN A 275 0.95 -8.07 -18.56
N ALA A 276 0.08 -7.93 -19.57
CA ALA A 276 0.23 -6.89 -20.60
C ALA A 276 0.02 -5.47 -20.03
N GLU A 277 -0.93 -5.26 -19.11
CA GLU A 277 -1.10 -3.98 -18.42
C GLU A 277 0.12 -3.63 -17.54
N TYR A 278 0.70 -4.63 -16.87
CA TYR A 278 1.94 -4.45 -16.11
C TYR A 278 3.10 -4.10 -17.03
N ALA A 279 3.20 -4.78 -18.18
CA ALA A 279 4.21 -4.48 -19.20
C ALA A 279 4.07 -3.07 -19.78
N TYR A 280 2.84 -2.57 -19.94
CA TYR A 280 2.58 -1.20 -20.39
C TYR A 280 3.09 -0.16 -19.38
N ALA A 281 2.80 -0.34 -18.10
CA ALA A 281 3.17 0.62 -17.05
C ALA A 281 4.66 0.53 -16.64
N LEU A 282 5.30 -0.63 -16.79
CA LEU A 282 6.68 -0.88 -16.38
C LEU A 282 7.67 -0.48 -17.50
N ARG A 283 8.71 0.29 -17.16
CA ARG A 283 9.77 0.68 -18.10
C ARG A 283 10.63 -0.53 -18.49
N PRO A 284 11.27 -0.54 -19.68
CA PRO A 284 12.31 -1.53 -19.99
C PRO A 284 13.38 -1.59 -18.90
N GLY A 285 13.78 -2.80 -18.52
CA GLY A 285 14.67 -3.06 -17.38
C GLY A 285 13.98 -3.00 -16.00
N GLY A 286 12.73 -2.54 -15.92
CA GLY A 286 11.93 -2.58 -14.70
C GLY A 286 11.62 -4.00 -14.25
N LEU A 287 11.34 -4.18 -12.96
CA LEU A 287 11.19 -5.50 -12.33
C LEU A 287 9.79 -5.73 -11.76
N LEU A 288 9.20 -6.88 -12.08
CA LEU A 288 7.95 -7.37 -11.50
C LEU A 288 8.28 -8.50 -10.52
N TYR A 289 8.08 -8.23 -9.24
CA TYR A 289 8.37 -9.12 -8.13
C TYR A 289 7.11 -9.88 -7.71
N THR A 290 7.21 -11.18 -7.58
CA THR A 290 6.14 -12.03 -7.03
C THR A 290 6.69 -12.94 -5.95
N ILE A 291 5.86 -13.20 -4.94
CA ILE A 291 6.15 -14.16 -3.88
C ILE A 291 4.84 -14.81 -3.43
N THR A 292 4.86 -16.13 -3.19
CA THR A 292 3.72 -16.88 -2.66
C THR A 292 4.19 -18.03 -1.78
N ASP A 293 3.33 -18.48 -0.87
CA ASP A 293 3.50 -19.71 -0.07
C ASP A 293 2.80 -20.92 -0.68
N VAL A 294 2.22 -20.77 -1.88
CA VAL A 294 1.49 -21.82 -2.59
C VAL A 294 2.23 -22.22 -3.86
N GLU A 295 2.85 -23.39 -3.83
CA GLU A 295 3.65 -23.94 -4.93
C GLU A 295 2.88 -24.04 -6.26
N GLU A 296 1.64 -24.55 -6.22
CA GLU A 296 0.79 -24.62 -7.41
C GLU A 296 0.57 -23.23 -8.05
N TYR A 297 0.43 -22.20 -7.21
CA TYR A 297 0.24 -20.84 -7.69
C TYR A 297 1.55 -20.21 -8.17
N HIS A 298 2.69 -20.61 -7.61
CA HIS A 298 4.00 -20.27 -8.14
C HIS A 298 4.18 -20.83 -9.57
N HIS A 299 3.85 -22.10 -9.81
CA HIS A 299 3.87 -22.65 -11.17
C HIS A 299 2.87 -21.98 -12.10
N TRP A 300 1.71 -21.56 -11.59
CA TRP A 300 0.79 -20.72 -12.36
C TRP A 300 1.44 -19.40 -12.79
N ILE A 301 2.17 -18.74 -11.88
CA ILE A 301 2.92 -17.51 -12.19
C ILE A 301 3.92 -17.78 -13.32
N LEU A 302 4.79 -18.78 -13.14
CA LEU A 302 5.81 -19.13 -14.14
C LEU A 302 5.19 -19.39 -15.53
N ARG A 303 4.10 -20.16 -15.58
CA ARG A 303 3.39 -20.45 -16.84
C ARG A 303 2.85 -19.20 -17.54
N HIS A 304 2.31 -18.24 -16.78
CA HIS A 304 1.74 -17.01 -17.36
C HIS A 304 2.78 -15.99 -17.81
N PHE A 305 4.02 -16.14 -17.35
CA PHE A 305 5.18 -15.43 -17.90
C PHE A 305 5.96 -16.30 -18.90
N ARG A 306 5.48 -17.52 -19.18
CA ARG A 306 5.99 -18.48 -20.16
C ARG A 306 7.49 -18.73 -20.01
N ASP A 307 7.93 -18.93 -18.77
CA ASP A 307 9.27 -19.40 -18.47
C ASP A 307 9.42 -20.84 -19.01
N GLU A 308 10.33 -21.04 -19.97
CA GLU A 308 10.41 -22.24 -20.82
C GLU A 308 10.94 -23.49 -20.10
N SER A 309 11.23 -23.42 -18.81
CA SER A 309 11.63 -24.59 -18.04
C SER A 309 10.51 -25.63 -17.87
N THR A 310 9.29 -25.37 -18.39
CA THR A 310 8.18 -26.32 -18.38
C THR A 310 7.44 -26.36 -19.72
N VAL A 311 7.78 -27.38 -20.52
CA VAL A 311 7.03 -28.03 -21.62
C VAL A 311 7.08 -27.38 -23.02
N GLU A 312 7.38 -28.27 -23.97
CA GLU A 312 7.35 -28.15 -25.43
C GLU A 312 5.93 -27.83 -25.94
N ASP A 313 5.61 -26.56 -26.15
CA ASP A 313 4.51 -26.17 -27.03
C ASP A 313 5.03 -25.15 -28.04
N GLU A 314 5.74 -25.65 -29.04
CA GLU A 314 6.08 -24.93 -30.26
C GLU A 314 4.84 -24.85 -31.16
N ALA A 315 3.98 -23.87 -30.93
CA ALA A 315 3.04 -23.45 -31.96
C ALA A 315 2.56 -22.02 -31.73
N ASN A 316 3.14 -21.09 -32.50
CA ASN A 316 2.59 -19.78 -32.87
C ASN A 316 2.27 -18.80 -31.73
N GLY A 317 3.05 -17.71 -31.61
CA GLY A 317 2.66 -16.62 -30.73
C GLY A 317 3.53 -15.36 -30.80
N ALA A 318 3.65 -14.75 -31.98
CA ALA A 318 4.07 -13.36 -32.07
C ALA A 318 3.09 -12.47 -31.28
N GLY A 319 3.60 -11.58 -30.42
CA GLY A 319 2.79 -10.68 -29.59
C GLY A 319 2.33 -11.24 -28.24
N THR A 320 3.04 -12.22 -27.68
CA THR A 320 2.67 -12.85 -26.40
C THR A 320 3.49 -12.30 -25.22
N VAL A 321 2.99 -12.45 -23.99
CA VAL A 321 3.65 -11.96 -22.75
C VAL A 321 5.13 -12.37 -22.62
N LYS A 322 5.53 -13.49 -23.25
CA LYS A 322 6.92 -13.97 -23.34
C LYS A 322 7.88 -12.99 -24.00
N GLU A 323 7.41 -12.21 -24.97
CA GLU A 323 8.20 -11.17 -25.63
C GLU A 323 8.39 -9.94 -24.74
N LEU A 324 7.54 -9.80 -23.71
CA LEU A 324 7.54 -8.64 -22.84
C LEU A 324 8.43 -8.80 -21.61
N PHE A 325 8.65 -10.03 -21.14
CA PHE A 325 9.38 -10.30 -19.91
C PHE A 325 10.43 -11.40 -20.06
N GLU A 326 11.46 -11.35 -19.22
CA GLU A 326 12.42 -12.43 -18.98
C GLU A 326 12.52 -12.75 -17.50
N ARG A 327 12.87 -13.99 -17.17
CA ARG A 327 13.11 -14.41 -15.79
C ARG A 327 14.43 -13.82 -15.29
N VAL A 328 14.42 -13.26 -14.09
CA VAL A 328 15.66 -12.87 -13.40
C VAL A 328 16.29 -14.11 -12.77
N SER A 329 17.61 -14.25 -12.93
CA SER A 329 18.39 -15.39 -12.42
C SER A 329 18.44 -15.40 -10.90
N GLU A 330 18.51 -16.59 -10.29
CA GLU A 330 18.59 -16.73 -8.83
C GLU A 330 19.81 -15.99 -8.23
N GLU A 331 20.94 -15.96 -8.94
CA GLU A 331 22.15 -15.23 -8.53
C GLU A 331 21.94 -13.70 -8.43
N GLU A 332 21.10 -13.14 -9.30
CA GLU A 332 20.70 -11.73 -9.22
C GLU A 332 19.69 -11.51 -8.08
N LEU A 333 18.77 -12.45 -7.86
CA LEU A 333 17.77 -12.37 -6.78
C LEU A 333 18.42 -12.36 -5.39
N GLU A 334 19.45 -13.16 -5.18
CA GLU A 334 20.20 -13.22 -3.92
C GLU A 334 20.84 -11.87 -3.55
N LYS A 335 21.21 -11.08 -4.55
CA LYS A 335 21.86 -9.77 -4.39
C LYS A 335 20.85 -8.62 -4.29
N ASP A 336 19.59 -8.83 -4.67
CA ASP A 336 18.56 -7.79 -4.64
C ASP A 336 17.97 -7.61 -3.24
N ASP A 337 18.28 -6.49 -2.59
CA ASP A 337 17.75 -6.15 -1.26
C ASP A 337 16.22 -6.01 -1.25
N CYS A 338 15.58 -5.69 -2.38
CA CYS A 338 14.13 -5.68 -2.48
C CYS A 338 13.54 -7.09 -2.31
N VAL A 339 14.24 -8.14 -2.76
CA VAL A 339 13.81 -9.53 -2.57
C VAL A 339 13.86 -9.89 -1.10
N LYS A 340 14.93 -9.53 -0.39
CA LYS A 340 15.06 -9.75 1.06
C LYS A 340 13.93 -9.07 1.83
N VAL A 341 13.69 -7.78 1.56
CA VAL A 341 12.59 -7.02 2.18
C VAL A 341 11.24 -7.64 1.86
N MET A 342 11.00 -8.07 0.61
CA MET A 342 9.76 -8.73 0.20
C MET A 342 9.49 -10.02 0.98
N MET A 343 10.53 -10.83 1.21
CA MET A 343 10.42 -12.09 1.95
C MET A 343 10.14 -11.86 3.44
N GLU A 344 10.64 -10.79 4.04
CA GLU A 344 10.71 -10.63 5.50
C GLU A 344 9.79 -9.55 6.08
N ALA A 345 9.51 -8.48 5.33
CA ALA A 345 8.82 -7.30 5.88
C ALA A 345 7.29 -7.46 5.88
N THR A 346 6.74 -8.22 4.93
CA THR A 346 5.29 -8.45 4.78
C THR A 346 4.72 -9.26 5.93
N GLU A 347 3.45 -9.02 6.26
CA GLU A 347 2.77 -9.76 7.34
C GLU A 347 2.58 -11.24 7.02
N GLU A 348 2.21 -11.56 5.77
CA GLU A 348 2.10 -12.94 5.32
C GLU A 348 3.47 -13.60 5.27
N GLY A 349 4.53 -12.93 4.80
CA GLY A 349 5.90 -13.46 4.85
C GLY A 349 6.37 -13.80 6.26
N LYS A 350 6.09 -12.94 7.25
CA LYS A 350 6.37 -13.22 8.68
C LYS A 350 5.60 -14.42 9.19
N LYS A 351 4.31 -14.53 8.83
CA LYS A 351 3.44 -15.65 9.22
C LYS A 351 3.92 -16.96 8.62
N VAL A 352 4.28 -16.98 7.34
CA VAL A 352 4.84 -18.17 6.66
C VAL A 352 6.12 -18.62 7.35
N THR A 353 7.02 -17.69 7.67
CA THR A 353 8.26 -17.98 8.43
C THR A 353 7.97 -18.61 9.79
N ARG A 354 7.04 -18.02 10.57
CA ARG A 354 6.64 -18.56 11.88
C ARG A 354 6.06 -19.96 11.77
N ASN A 355 5.35 -20.24 10.68
CA ASN A 355 4.74 -21.53 10.41
C ASN A 355 5.71 -22.53 9.73
N LYS A 356 6.98 -22.15 9.52
CA LYS A 356 7.99 -22.94 8.79
C LYS A 356 7.53 -23.34 7.38
N GLY A 357 6.72 -22.50 6.75
CA GLY A 357 6.27 -22.69 5.37
C GLY A 357 7.30 -22.21 4.36
N ASN A 358 7.21 -22.74 3.14
CA ASN A 358 8.05 -22.32 2.03
C ASN A 358 7.59 -20.97 1.46
N LYS A 359 8.53 -20.23 0.87
CA LYS A 359 8.26 -19.01 0.11
C LYS A 359 8.86 -19.16 -1.27
N TYR A 360 8.01 -19.15 -2.29
CA TYR A 360 8.39 -19.28 -3.68
C TYR A 360 8.47 -17.90 -4.31
N VAL A 361 9.67 -17.49 -4.70
CA VAL A 361 9.95 -16.17 -5.28
C VAL A 361 10.04 -16.27 -6.80
N ALA A 362 9.45 -15.30 -7.48
CA ALA A 362 9.56 -15.18 -8.92
C ALA A 362 9.64 -13.72 -9.35
N VAL A 363 10.73 -13.32 -10.01
CA VAL A 363 10.93 -11.95 -10.50
C VAL A 363 11.15 -11.95 -12.00
N PHE A 364 10.49 -11.03 -12.68
CA PHE A 364 10.53 -10.89 -14.13
C PHE A 364 10.99 -9.49 -14.51
N ARG A 365 11.97 -9.40 -15.41
CA ARG A 365 12.47 -8.14 -15.97
C ARG A 365 11.72 -7.80 -17.24
N ARG A 366 11.28 -6.55 -17.36
CA ARG A 366 10.66 -6.03 -18.58
C ARG A 366 11.71 -5.92 -19.68
N LYS A 367 11.51 -6.62 -20.79
CA LYS A 367 12.35 -6.53 -21.99
C LYS A 367 12.20 -5.16 -22.67
N GLN A 368 13.14 -4.83 -23.54
CA GLN A 368 13.02 -3.68 -24.43
C GLN A 368 11.79 -3.81 -25.32
N ASP A 369 11.17 -2.68 -25.65
CA ASP A 369 10.17 -2.66 -26.72
C ASP A 369 10.89 -3.00 -28.04
N PRO A 370 10.28 -3.78 -28.94
CA PRO A 370 10.92 -4.12 -30.20
C PRO A 370 11.15 -2.86 -31.04
N GLU A 371 12.16 -2.86 -31.92
CA GLU A 371 12.60 -1.67 -32.67
C GLU A 371 11.51 -1.04 -33.56
N TRP A 372 10.40 -1.75 -33.80
CA TRP A 372 9.28 -1.30 -34.62
C TRP A 372 8.07 -0.78 -33.81
N ALA A 373 8.14 -0.75 -32.47
CA ALA A 373 7.02 -0.43 -31.56
C ALA A 373 6.84 1.06 -31.20
#